data_AF-A0A259LJP7-F1
#
_entry.id   AF-A0A259LJP7-F1
#
_cell.length_a   1.000
_cell.length_b   1.000
_cell.length_c   1.000
_cell.angle_alpha   90.00
_cell.angle_beta   90.00
_cell.angle_gamma   90.00
#
_symmetry.space_group_name_H-M   'P 1'
#
loop_
_entity.id
_entity.type
_entity.pdbx_description
1 polymer ?
#
loop_
_entity_poly.entity_id
_entity_poly.type
_entity_poly.pdbx_seq_one_letter_code
_entity_poly.pdbx_strand_id
1 'polypeptide(L)' 'MKKRRNHDAGFKARVALEALKGERTVSELAAEYGVHPTMIHQWKKALLEGAADIFERGGKRAPEIDEDTVRSLHA' A
#
# COMPACT_ATOMS: atom_id res chain seq x y z
N MET A 1 4.83 -5.71 23.66
CA MET A 1 4.41 -5.81 22.24
C MET A 1 4.43 -4.40 21.65
N LYS A 2 5.27 -4.14 20.63
CA LYS A 2 5.36 -2.82 19.99
C LYS A 2 4.07 -2.60 19.18
N LYS A 3 3.29 -1.58 19.54
CA LYS A 3 2.00 -1.25 18.89
C LYS A 3 2.28 -1.04 17.40
N ARG A 4 1.71 -1.91 16.55
CA ARG A 4 1.86 -1.80 15.09
C ARG A 4 1.33 -0.42 14.67
N ARG A 5 2.15 0.37 13.98
CA ARG A 5 1.69 1.63 13.40
C ARG A 5 0.81 1.27 12.21
N ASN A 6 -0.51 1.30 12.40
CA ASN A 6 -1.45 1.19 11.29
C ASN A 6 -1.38 2.49 10.48
N HIS A 7 -1.15 2.35 9.18
CA HIS A 7 -1.24 3.45 8.22
C HIS A 7 -2.64 3.47 7.62
N ASP A 8 -3.26 4.65 7.56
CA ASP A 8 -4.56 4.85 6.92
C ASP A 8 -4.56 4.45 5.44
N ALA A 9 -5.69 3.96 4.94
CA ALA A 9 -5.83 3.53 3.54
C ALA A 9 -5.46 4.65 2.55
N GLY A 10 -5.84 5.90 2.85
CA GLY A 10 -5.48 7.06 2.02
C GLY A 10 -3.98 7.35 2.00
N PHE A 11 -3.28 7.09 3.10
CA PHE A 11 -1.82 7.23 3.16
C PHE A 11 -1.12 6.18 2.31
N LYS A 12 -1.55 4.91 2.42
CA LYS A 12 -1.03 3.80 1.60
C LYS A 12 -1.21 4.08 0.11
N ALA A 13 -2.40 4.54 -0.29
CA ALA A 13 -2.71 4.87 -1.68
C ALA A 13 -1.84 6.03 -2.20
N ARG A 14 -1.64 7.08 -1.40
CA ARG A 14 -0.78 8.22 -1.78
C ARG A 14 0.67 7.78 -2.02
N VAL A 15 1.24 7.02 -1.07
CA VAL A 15 2.62 6.54 -1.17
C VAL A 15 2.78 5.56 -2.36
N ALA A 16 1.79 4.70 -2.60
CA ALA A 16 1.78 3.80 -3.75
C ALA A 16 1.71 4.54 -5.09
N LEU A 17 0.89 5.60 -5.19
CA LEU A 17 0.82 6.45 -6.37
C LEU A 17 2.14 7.18 -6.64
N GLU A 18 2.79 7.67 -5.59
CA GLU A 18 4.08 8.35 -5.72
C GLU A 18 5.20 7.40 -6.17
N ALA A 19 5.19 6.18 -5.63
CA ALA A 19 6.07 5.10 -6.05
C ALA A 19 5.77 4.58 -7.48
N LEU A 20 4.56 4.80 -8.01
CA LEU A 20 4.21 4.54 -9.40
C LEU A 20 4.66 5.68 -10.33
N LYS A 21 4.52 6.92 -9.87
CA LYS A 21 4.91 8.11 -10.63
C LYS A 21 6.41 8.13 -10.95
N GLY A 22 7.23 7.54 -10.08
CA GLY A 22 8.66 7.34 -10.32
C GLY A 22 9.53 8.58 -10.20
N GLU A 23 8.97 9.70 -9.71
CA GLU A 23 9.70 10.94 -9.43
C GLU A 23 10.66 10.80 -8.24
N ARG A 24 10.35 9.88 -7.32
CA ARG A 24 11.16 9.54 -6.15
C ARG A 24 11.36 8.04 -6.08
N THR A 25 12.53 7.62 -5.65
CA THR A 25 12.83 6.20 -5.44
C THR A 25 12.10 5.67 -4.21
N VAL A 26 11.84 4.37 -4.18
CA VAL A 26 11.20 3.73 -3.02
C VAL A 26 12.00 3.96 -1.73
N SER A 27 13.32 4.04 -1.82
CA SER A 27 14.20 4.31 -0.68
C SER A 27 14.05 5.74 -0.14
N GLU A 28 13.88 6.73 -1.02
CA GLU A 28 13.62 8.12 -0.61
C GLU A 28 12.24 8.26 0.02
N LEU A 29 11.23 7.64 -0.58
CA LEU A 29 9.87 7.59 -0.02
C LEU A 29 9.86 6.88 1.34
N ALA A 30 10.64 5.81 1.49
CA ALA A 30 10.80 5.11 2.76
C ALA A 30 11.38 6.02 3.86
N ALA A 31 12.41 6.80 3.51
CA ALA A 31 13.05 7.73 4.43
C ALA A 31 12.13 8.92 4.78
N GLU A 32 11.44 9.50 3.80
CA GLU A 32 10.56 10.65 3.97
C GLU A 32 9.32 10.30 4.79
N TYR A 33 8.68 9.18 4.49
CA TYR A 33 7.45 8.75 5.15
C TYR A 33 7.69 7.87 6.39
N GLY A 34 8.95 7.49 6.66
CA GLY A 34 9.31 6.60 7.77
C GLY A 34 8.70 5.20 7.62
N VAL A 35 8.55 4.72 6.39
CA VAL A 35 7.93 3.44 6.02
C VAL A 35 9.01 2.51 5.48
N HIS A 36 8.91 1.20 5.75
CA HIS A 36 9.87 0.25 5.19
C HIS A 36 9.68 0.11 3.66
N PRO A 37 10.76 0.07 2.85
CA PRO A 37 10.68 -0.07 1.38
C PRO A 37 9.77 -1.22 0.91
N THR A 38 9.83 -2.37 1.61
CA THR A 38 8.97 -3.54 1.35
C THR A 38 7.47 -3.21 1.41
N MET A 39 7.04 -2.36 2.34
CA MET A 39 5.63 -1.98 2.47
C MET A 39 5.19 -1.10 1.29
N ILE A 40 6.08 -0.23 0.81
CA ILE A 40 5.81 0.61 -0.36
C ILE A 40 5.65 -0.26 -1.62
N HIS A 41 6.50 -1.29 -1.79
CA HIS A 41 6.34 -2.26 -2.88
C HIS A 41 5.01 -3.03 -2.79
N GLN A 42 4.61 -3.43 -1.59
CA GLN A 42 3.33 -4.09 -1.37
C GLN A 42 2.14 -3.19 -1.70
N TRP A 43 2.15 -1.92 -1.26
CA TRP A 43 1.08 -0.99 -1.57
C TRP A 43 1.03 -0.65 -3.06
N LYS A 44 2.20 -0.54 -3.71
CA LYS A 44 2.30 -0.38 -5.17
C LYS A 44 1.64 -1.55 -5.91
N LYS A 45 1.90 -2.79 -5.48
CA LYS A 45 1.30 -4.00 -6.05
C LYS A 45 -0.22 -4.03 -5.81
N ALA A 46 -0.66 -3.80 -4.58
CA ALA A 46 -2.08 -3.77 -4.24
C ALA A 46 -2.86 -2.70 -5.00
N LEU A 47 -2.24 -1.53 -5.24
CA LEU A 47 -2.83 -0.47 -6.05
C LEU A 47 -2.95 -0.88 -7.52
N LEU A 48 -1.95 -1.54 -8.09
CA LEU A 48 -2.01 -2.03 -9.48
C LEU A 48 -3.05 -3.13 -9.67
N GLU A 49 -3.12 -4.08 -8.74
CA GLU A 49 -4.09 -5.19 -8.78
C GLU A 49 -5.52 -4.67 -8.58
N GLY A 50 -5.74 -3.78 -7.61
CA GLY A 50 -7.06 -3.20 -7.35
C GLY A 50 -7.46 -2.04 -8.27
N ALA A 51 -6.56 -1.52 -9.12
CA ALA A 51 -6.89 -0.43 -10.03
C ALA A 51 -7.86 -0.87 -11.13
N ALA A 52 -7.73 -2.11 -11.63
CA ALA A 52 -8.63 -2.64 -12.64
C ALA A 52 -10.07 -2.75 -12.12
N ASP A 53 -10.25 -3.21 -10.88
CA ASP A 53 -11.55 -3.29 -10.21
C ASP A 53 -12.27 -1.94 -10.12
N ILE A 54 -11.54 -0.83 -9.98
CA ILE A 54 -12.10 0.53 -9.93
C ILE A 54 -12.78 0.90 -11.25
N PHE A 55 -12.23 0.45 -12.38
CA PHE A 55 -12.75 0.76 -13.72
C PHE A 55 -13.71 -0.31 -14.26
N GLU A 56 -13.64 -1.55 -13.78
CA GLU A 56 -14.57 -2.63 -14.16
C GLU A 56 -15.92 -2.54 -13.45
N ARG A 57 -15.98 -2.00 -12.23
CA ARG A 57 -17.18 -2.11 -11.39
C ARG A 57 -17.79 -0.76 -11.03
N GLY A 58 -18.81 -0.38 -11.80
CA GLY A 58 -19.83 0.57 -11.37
C GLY A 58 -20.56 0.08 -10.12
N GLY A 59 -19.99 0.34 -8.94
CA GLY A 59 -20.62 0.16 -7.65
C GLY A 59 -20.45 -1.23 -7.01
N LYS A 60 -19.93 -1.21 -5.78
CA LYS A 60 -19.94 -2.30 -4.77
C LYS A 60 -18.91 -3.42 -4.99
N ARG A 61 -17.71 -3.25 -4.43
CA ARG A 61 -17.28 -3.84 -3.14
C ARG A 61 -15.87 -3.30 -2.83
N ALA A 62 -15.66 -2.72 -1.66
CA ALA A 62 -14.30 -2.44 -1.21
C ALA A 62 -13.57 -3.78 -1.09
N PRO A 63 -12.39 -3.97 -1.71
CA PRO A 63 -11.55 -5.10 -1.34
C PRO A 63 -11.15 -4.86 0.12
N GLU A 64 -11.72 -5.67 0.99
CA GLU A 64 -11.23 -5.89 2.34
C GLU A 64 -9.77 -6.33 2.15
N ILE A 65 -8.84 -5.39 2.38
CA ILE A 65 -7.42 -5.70 2.37
C ILE A 65 -7.23 -6.61 3.57
N ASP A 66 -7.23 -7.90 3.26
CA ASP A 66 -7.18 -9.02 4.17
C ASP A 66 -6.01 -8.82 5.16
N GLU A 67 -6.37 -8.41 6.39
CA GLU A 67 -5.41 -8.10 7.45
C GLU A 67 -4.55 -9.33 7.82
N ASP A 68 -4.96 -10.54 7.41
CA ASP A 68 -4.22 -11.78 7.61
C ASP A 68 -3.01 -11.92 6.68
N THR A 69 -3.00 -11.29 5.49
CA THR A 69 -1.79 -11.26 4.64
C THR A 69 -0.67 -10.40 5.27
N VAL A 70 -1.04 -9.40 6.07
CA VAL A 70 -0.11 -8.56 6.86
C VAL A 70 0.47 -9.35 8.05
N ARG A 71 -0.16 -10.46 8.44
CA ARG A 71 0.26 -11.29 9.58
C ARG A 71 1.29 -12.34 9.19
N SER A 72 1.28 -12.83 7.95
CA SER A 72 2.21 -13.86 7.48
C SER A 72 3.62 -13.33 7.16
N LEU A 73 3.78 -12.03 6.91
CA LEU A 73 5.09 -11.44 6.60
C LEU A 73 5.95 -11.09 7.84
N HIS A 74 5.69 -11.74 8.98
CA HIS A 74 6.40 -11.52 10.23
C HIS A 74 6.66 -12.83 10.99
N ALA A 75 7.24 -13.80 10.29
CA ALA A 75 8.11 -14.82 10.88
C ALA A 75 9.57 -14.45 10.58
#